data_AF-A0A932HES0-F1
#
_entry.id   AF-A0A932HES0-F1
#
_cell.length_a   1.000
_cell.length_b   1.000
_cell.length_c   1.000
_cell.angle_alpha   90.00
_cell.angle_beta   90.00
_cell.angle_gamma   90.00
#
_symmetry.space_group_name_H-M   'P 1'
#
loop_
_entity.id
_entity.type
_entity.pdbx_description
1 polymer ?
#
loop_
_entity_poly.entity_id
_entity_poly.type
_entity_poly.pdbx_seq_one_letter_code
_entity_poly.pdbx_strand_id
1 'polypeptide(L)'
;MILSLIAAMAQNRVIGRNHALPWHLPADLQRFKSLTMGHTVLLGRKTFDTIGKPLPGRRWIVLTRDRGWRHAGVDVAHDLDE
;
A
#
# COMPACT_ATOMS: atom_id res chain seq x y z
N MET A 1 9.96 -17.43 0.65
CA MET A 1 9.55 -16.02 0.48
C MET A 1 9.46 -15.39 1.86
N ILE A 2 10.01 -14.19 2.06
CA ILE A 2 9.88 -13.46 3.34
C ILE A 2 8.68 -12.53 3.23
N LEU A 3 7.79 -12.57 4.22
CA LEU A 3 6.68 -11.63 4.35
C LEU A 3 7.02 -10.59 5.43
N SER A 4 6.97 -9.32 5.04
CA SER A 4 7.30 -8.20 5.93
C SER A 4 6.11 -7.24 6.00
N LEU A 5 5.82 -6.76 7.21
CA LEU A 5 4.84 -5.69 7.44
C LEU A 5 5.58 -4.36 7.59
N ILE A 6 5.07 -3.32 6.92
CA ILE A 6 5.59 -1.96 7.02
C ILE A 6 4.43 -0.99 7.27
N ALA A 7 4.56 -0.17 8.32
CA ALA A 7 3.57 0.84 8.67
C ALA A 7 4.24 2.03 9.38
N ALA A 8 3.72 3.23 9.14
CA ALA A 8 3.98 4.41 9.94
C ALA A 8 2.80 4.62 10.91
N MET A 9 3.10 4.88 12.18
CA MET A 9 2.12 4.78 13.24
C MET A 9 2.37 5.84 14.32
N ALA A 10 1.32 6.54 14.75
CA ALA A 10 1.38 7.45 15.89
C ALA A 10 1.56 6.68 17.22
N GLN A 11 1.90 7.39 18.30
CA GLN A 11 2.12 6.77 19.62
C GLN A 11 0.91 5.96 20.12
N ASN A 12 -0.30 6.40 19.78
CA ASN A 12 -1.56 5.73 20.11
C ASN A 12 -2.01 4.69 19.06
N ARG A 13 -1.09 4.26 18.18
CA ARG A 13 -1.31 3.28 17.11
C ARG A 13 -2.17 3.73 15.92
N VAL A 14 -2.48 5.01 15.81
CA VAL A 14 -3.20 5.55 14.64
C VAL A 14 -2.31 5.47 13.40
N ILE A 15 -2.84 4.94 12.30
CA ILE A 15 -2.18 4.85 10.98
C ILE A 15 -2.87 5.68 9.89
N GLY A 16 -4.06 6.21 10.17
CA GLY A 16 -4.87 6.91 9.18
C GLY A 16 -6.11 7.56 9.81
N ARG A 17 -6.61 8.62 9.20
CA ARG A 17 -7.89 9.28 9.53
C ARG A 17 -8.52 9.79 8.24
N ASN A 18 -9.83 9.57 8.05
CA ASN A 18 -10.57 10.05 6.88
C ASN A 18 -9.90 9.69 5.53
N HIS A 19 -9.47 8.43 5.38
CA HIS A 19 -8.76 7.94 4.18
C HIS A 19 -7.45 8.68 3.84
N ALA A 20 -6.82 9.32 4.81
CA ALA A 20 -5.53 10.00 4.65
C ALA A 20 -4.60 9.73 5.84
N LEU A 21 -3.31 10.04 5.67
CA LEU A 21 -2.37 10.13 6.78
C LEU A 21 -2.67 11.41 7.58
N PRO A 22 -2.80 11.35 8.92
CA PRO A 22 -3.12 12.52 9.74
C PRO A 22 -1.89 13.43 9.98
N TRP A 23 -0.79 13.17 9.29
CA TRP A 23 0.45 13.95 9.36
C TRP A 23 1.02 14.16 7.96
N HIS A 24 1.85 15.19 7.82
CA HIS A 24 2.67 15.44 6.63
C HIS A 24 4.14 15.23 6.97
N LEU A 25 4.68 14.06 6.63
CA LEU A 25 6.06 13.68 6.94
C LEU A 25 6.78 13.13 5.69
N PRO A 26 7.35 14.00 4.83
CA PRO A 26 7.97 13.57 3.58
C PRO A 26 9.13 12.57 3.74
N ALA A 27 9.88 12.69 4.84
CA ALA A 27 10.99 11.77 5.15
C ALA A 27 10.52 10.32 5.32
N ASP A 28 9.33 10.10 5.90
CA ASP A 28 8.75 8.77 6.07
C ASP A 28 8.38 8.16 4.70
N LEU A 29 7.82 8.96 3.79
CA LEU A 29 7.53 8.52 2.42
C LEU A 29 8.80 8.14 1.65
N GLN A 30 9.90 8.89 1.83
CA GLN A 30 11.19 8.54 1.21
C GLN A 30 11.75 7.24 1.80
N ARG A 31 11.63 7.05 3.11
CA ARG A 31 12.01 5.80 3.76
C ARG A 31 11.17 4.63 3.25
N PHE A 32 9.85 4.77 3.16
CA PHE A 32 8.96 3.76 2.57
C PHE A 32 9.38 3.42 1.13
N LYS A 33 9.66 4.44 0.30
CA LYS A 33 10.16 4.23 -1.07
C LYS A 33 11.46 3.42 -1.08
N SER A 34 12.43 3.78 -0.25
CA SER A 34 13.72 3.08 -0.19
C SER A 34 13.58 1.63 0.26
N LEU A 35 12.73 1.36 1.25
CA LEU A 35 12.51 0.01 1.79
C LEU A 35 11.69 -0.89 0.87
N THR A 36 10.86 -0.32 0.01
CA THR A 36 9.98 -1.09 -0.88
C THR A 36 10.48 -1.16 -2.33
N MET A 37 11.53 -0.43 -2.68
CA MET A 37 12.08 -0.41 -4.04
C MET A 37 12.53 -1.80 -4.50
N GLY A 38 12.14 -2.21 -5.71
CA GLY A 38 12.47 -3.53 -6.25
C GLY A 38 11.67 -4.69 -5.66
N HIS A 39 10.79 -4.43 -4.68
CA HIS A 39 9.95 -5.43 -4.03
C HIS A 39 8.49 -5.38 -4.51
N THR A 40 7.75 -6.43 -4.15
CA THR A 40 6.30 -6.48 -4.29
C THR A 40 5.64 -5.77 -3.11
N VAL A 41 4.75 -4.83 -3.38
CA VAL A 41 3.91 -4.15 -2.39
C VAL A 41 2.49 -4.68 -2.49
N LEU A 42 2.05 -5.34 -1.43
CA LEU A 42 0.66 -5.75 -1.25
C LEU A 42 -0.04 -4.76 -0.32
N LEU A 43 -1.23 -4.32 -0.72
CA LEU A 43 -2.05 -3.41 0.09
C LEU A 43 -3.54 -3.59 -0.20
N GLY A 44 -4.39 -3.08 0.69
CA GLY A 44 -5.83 -3.08 0.48
C GLY A 44 -6.27 -1.98 -0.49
N ARG A 45 -7.38 -2.23 -1.20
CA ARG A 45 -7.97 -1.28 -2.16
C ARG A 45 -8.12 0.14 -1.63
N LYS A 46 -8.59 0.33 -0.40
CA LYS A 46 -8.75 1.68 0.18
C LYS A 46 -7.42 2.43 0.32
N THR A 47 -6.34 1.73 0.66
CA THR A 47 -4.99 2.32 0.72
C THR A 47 -4.51 2.70 -0.68
N PHE A 48 -4.79 1.85 -1.68
CA PHE A 48 -4.48 2.14 -3.07
C PHE A 48 -5.20 3.41 -3.56
N ASP A 49 -6.51 3.52 -3.28
CA ASP A 49 -7.33 4.67 -3.69
C ASP A 49 -6.77 5.99 -3.14
N THR A 50 -6.27 6.00 -1.89
CA THR A 50 -5.61 7.18 -1.30
C THR A 50 -4.31 7.55 -2.04
N ILE A 51 -3.57 6.57 -2.55
CA ILE A 51 -2.33 6.80 -3.32
C ILE A 51 -2.65 7.19 -4.77
N GLY A 52 -3.73 6.63 -5.33
CA GLY A 52 -4.30 6.94 -6.63
C GLY A 52 -3.60 6.32 -7.84
N LYS A 53 -2.36 5.81 -7.69
CA LYS A 53 -1.61 5.18 -8.78
C LYS A 53 -0.50 4.25 -8.29
N PRO A 54 -0.10 3.22 -9.06
CA PRO A 54 1.10 2.47 -8.76
C PRO A 54 2.32 3.39 -8.86
N LEU A 55 3.21 3.30 -7.88
CA LEU A 55 4.47 4.04 -7.90
C LEU A 55 5.55 3.20 -8.60
N PRO A 56 6.38 3.81 -9.46
CA PRO A 56 7.36 3.09 -10.26
C PRO A 56 8.41 2.36 -9.42
N GLY A 57 9.03 1.34 -10.02
CA GLY A 57 10.09 0.53 -9.42
C GLY A 57 9.61 -0.52 -8.42
N ARG A 58 8.31 -0.83 -8.41
CA ARG A 58 7.66 -1.82 -7.53
C ARG A 58 6.62 -2.60 -8.31
N ARG A 59 6.44 -3.87 -7.96
CA ARG A 59 5.24 -4.63 -8.33
C ARG A 59 4.15 -4.31 -7.32
N TRP A 60 2.94 -4.02 -7.78
CA TRP A 60 1.81 -3.66 -6.93
C TRP A 60 0.75 -4.75 -6.98
N ILE A 61 0.32 -5.20 -5.81
CA ILE A 61 -0.81 -6.12 -5.64
C ILE A 61 -1.87 -5.42 -4.79
N VAL A 62 -3.08 -5.31 -5.31
CA VAL A 62 -4.22 -4.73 -4.61
C VAL A 62 -5.17 -5.84 -4.18
N LEU A 63 -5.33 -5.99 -2.86
CA LEU A 63 -6.28 -6.92 -2.26
C LEU A 63 -7.66 -6.28 -2.17
N THR A 64 -8.65 -6.92 -2.78
CA THR A 64 -10.04 -6.46 -2.76
C THR A 64 -11.01 -7.61 -2.90
N ARG A 65 -12.13 -7.56 -2.18
CA ARG A 65 -13.23 -8.53 -2.35
C ARG A 65 -14.12 -8.23 -3.56
N ASP A 66 -13.95 -7.04 -4.15
CA ASP A 66 -14.69 -6.65 -5.35
C ASP A 66 -14.05 -7.29 -6.59
N ARG A 67 -14.71 -8.32 -7.13
CA ARG A 67 -14.27 -9.07 -8.31
C ARG A 67 -14.37 -8.29 -9.62
N GLY A 68 -15.10 -7.17 -9.62
CA GLY A 68 -15.20 -6.28 -10.79
C GLY A 68 -14.11 -5.22 -10.83
N TRP A 69 -13.41 -4.99 -9.71
CA TRP A 69 -12.42 -3.94 -9.60
C TRP A 69 -11.17 -4.27 -10.42
N ARG A 70 -10.74 -3.31 -11.25
CA ARG A 70 -9.57 -3.42 -12.10
C ARG A 70 -8.84 -2.10 -12.15
N HIS A 71 -7.52 -2.17 -12.25
CA HIS A 71 -6.69 -1.00 -12.49
C HIS A 71 -5.48 -1.40 -13.32
N ALA A 72 -5.09 -0.56 -14.28
CA ALA A 72 -3.93 -0.85 -15.12
C ALA A 72 -2.62 -0.74 -14.29
N GLY A 73 -1.67 -1.65 -14.53
CA GLY A 73 -0.36 -1.62 -13.86
C GLY A 73 -0.34 -2.09 -12.41
N VAL A 74 -1.41 -2.75 -11.95
CA VAL A 74 -1.43 -3.48 -10.67
C VAL A 74 -2.00 -4.88 -10.89
N ASP A 75 -1.51 -5.84 -10.13
CA ASP A 75 -2.16 -7.13 -9.99
C ASP A 75 -3.28 -7.03 -8.95
N VAL A 76 -4.34 -7.82 -9.13
CA VAL A 76 -5.49 -7.84 -8.22
C VAL A 76 -5.57 -9.22 -7.60
N ALA A 77 -5.69 -9.28 -6.27
CA ALA A 77 -5.94 -10.50 -5.52
C ALA A 77 -7.29 -10.36 -4.78
N HIS A 78 -8.00 -11.47 -4.63
CA HIS A 78 -9.30 -11.53 -3.97
C HIS A 78 -9.27 -12.23 -2.62
N ASP A 79 -8.19 -12.94 -2.31
CA ASP A 79 -7.91 -13.55 -1.02
C ASP A 79 -6.40 -13.46 -0.69
N LEU A 80 -6.01 -13.83 0.53
CA LEU A 80 -4.61 -13.85 0.95
C LEU A 80 -3.85 -15.08 0.46
N ASP A 81 -4.58 -16.15 0.11
CA ASP A 81 -4.00 -17.41 -0.39
C ASP A 81 -3.75 -17.41 -1.92
N GLU A 82 -4.20 -16.37 -2.65
CA GLU A 82 -3.90 -16.12 -4.08
C GLU A 82 -2.57 -15.41 -4.29
#